data_AF-A0AAQ0RQP5-F1
#
_entry.id   AF-A0AAQ0RQP5-F1
#
_cell.length_a   1.000
_cell.length_b   1.000
_cell.length_c   1.000
_cell.angle_alpha   90.00
_cell.angle_beta   90.00
_cell.angle_gamma   90.00
#
_symmetry.space_group_name_H-M   'P 1'
#
loop_
_entity.id
_entity.type
_entity.pdbx_description
1 polymer ?
#
loop_
_entity_poly.entity_id
_entity_poly.type
_entity_poly.pdbx_seq_one_letter_code
_entity_poly.pdbx_strand_id
1 'polypeptide(L)' 'MWVNPAFRRQGYATLIISHLKETCLKAGNTPIAGCAADNIASRRTLEKCGFMTKHCAIVFEF' A
#
# COMPACT_ATOMS: atom_id res chain seq x y z
N MET A 1 -1.05 1.21 -6.22
CA MET A 1 -0.02 0.59 -7.08
C MET A 1 -0.60 -0.61 -7.80
N TRP A 2 -0.05 -0.98 -8.96
CA TRP A 2 -0.45 -2.18 -9.70
C TRP A 2 0.78 -3.01 -10.05
N VAL A 3 0.66 -4.33 -9.94
CA VAL A 3 1.69 -5.29 -10.34
C VAL A 3 1.09 -6.24 -11.37
N ASN A 4 1.77 -6.34 -12.52
CA ASN A 4 1.37 -7.22 -13.60
C ASN A 4 1.17 -8.66 -13.06
N PRO A 5 0.04 -9.33 -13.37
CA PRO A 5 -0.26 -10.68 -12.91
C PRO A 5 0.89 -11.68 -13.04
N ALA A 6 1.64 -11.65 -14.15
CA ALA A 6 2.75 -12.55 -14.42
C ALA A 6 3.90 -12.43 -13.40
N PHE A 7 3.99 -11.28 -12.73
CA PHE A 7 5.06 -10.94 -11.79
C PHE A 7 4.58 -10.89 -10.32
N ARG A 8 3.35 -11.32 -10.03
CA ARG A 8 2.83 -11.31 -8.65
C ARG A 8 3.54 -12.35 -7.77
N ARG A 9 3.50 -12.11 -6.45
CA ARG A 9 4.12 -12.95 -5.41
C ARG A 9 5.65 -13.04 -5.46
N GLN A 10 6.30 -12.15 -6.21
CA GLN A 10 7.77 -12.05 -6.30
C GLN A 10 8.34 -10.86 -5.51
N GLY A 11 7.51 -10.17 -4.71
CA GLY A 11 7.95 -9.06 -3.84
C GLY A 11 7.98 -7.68 -4.50
N TYR A 12 7.68 -7.54 -5.80
CA TYR A 12 7.69 -6.24 -6.48
C TYR A 12 6.79 -5.19 -5.84
N ALA A 13 5.62 -5.58 -5.35
CA ALA A 13 4.71 -4.66 -4.65
C ALA A 13 5.38 -4.03 -3.41
N THR A 14 6.10 -4.85 -2.63
CA THR A 14 6.86 -4.39 -1.45
C THR A 14 8.01 -3.49 -1.86
N LEU A 15 8.74 -3.85 -2.94
CA LEU A 15 9.82 -3.02 -3.47
C LEU A 15 9.32 -1.63 -3.86
N ILE A 16 8.23 -1.56 -4.64
CA ILE A 16 7.62 -0.31 -5.10
C ILE A 16 7.21 0.56 -3.91
N ILE A 17 6.46 0.01 -2.94
CA ILE A 17 6.00 0.80 -1.78
C ILE A 17 7.16 1.25 -0.90
N SER A 18 8.14 0.39 -0.65
CA SER A 18 9.32 0.76 0.16
C SER A 18 10.08 1.91 -0.49
N HIS A 19 10.29 1.85 -1.82
CA HIS A 19 10.96 2.92 -2.55
C HIS A 19 10.16 4.23 -2.51
N LEU A 20 8.85 4.20 -2.76
CA LEU A 20 8.00 5.39 -2.68
C LEU A 20 7.97 5.98 -1.26
N LYS A 21 7.86 5.13 -0.24
CA LYS A 21 7.91 5.53 1.17
C LYS A 21 9.21 6.27 1.48
N GLU A 22 10.34 5.70 1.07
CA GLU A 22 11.67 6.29 1.28
C GLU A 22 11.79 7.64 0.58
N THR A 23 11.32 7.75 -0.67
CA THR A 23 11.32 9.01 -1.42
C THR A 23 10.48 10.09 -0.74
N CYS A 24 9.28 9.76 -0.25
CA CYS A 24 8.46 10.68 0.53
C CYS A 24 9.18 11.17 1.78
N LEU A 25 9.76 10.25 2.56
CA LEU A 25 10.49 10.58 3.79
C LEU A 25 11.71 11.47 3.52
N LYS A 26 12.49 11.18 2.46
CA LYS A 26 13.63 12.00 2.04
C LYS A 26 13.24 13.41 1.64
N ALA A 27 12.03 13.58 1.11
CA ALA A 27 11.47 14.89 0.79
C ALA A 27 10.85 15.61 2.01
N GLY A 28 10.95 15.06 3.23
CA GLY A 28 10.36 15.62 4.44
C GLY A 28 8.85 15.41 4.55
N ASN A 29 8.25 14.57 3.71
CA ASN A 29 6.81 14.29 3.71
C ASN A 29 6.49 13.06 4.57
N THR A 30 5.29 13.05 5.16
CA THR A 30 4.74 11.86 5.83
C THR A 30 4.00 11.00 4.81
N PRO A 31 4.48 9.78 4.48
CA PRO A 31 3.81 8.92 3.52
C PRO A 31 2.50 8.36 4.09
N ILE A 32 1.43 8.45 3.30
CA ILE A 32 0.12 7.85 3.59
C ILE A 32 -0.27 6.96 2.42
N ALA A 33 -0.83 5.78 2.71
CA ALA A 33 -1.30 4.84 1.70
C ALA A 33 -2.53 4.08 2.22
N GLY A 34 -3.37 3.63 1.29
CA GLY A 34 -4.55 2.82 1.57
C GLY A 34 -4.85 1.87 0.43
N CYS A 35 -5.80 0.96 0.67
CA CYS A 35 -6.32 0.05 -0.34
C CYS A 35 -7.80 -0.22 -0.06
N ALA A 36 -8.50 -0.81 -1.04
CA ALA A 36 -9.84 -1.33 -0.82
C ALA A 36 -9.83 -2.38 0.32
N ALA A 37 -10.93 -2.46 1.08
CA ALA A 37 -11.03 -3.29 2.28
C ALA A 37 -10.90 -4.79 1.99
N ASP A 38 -11.35 -5.21 0.80
CA ASP A 38 -11.30 -6.59 0.30
C ASP A 38 -9.95 -6.95 -0.36
N ASN A 39 -9.09 -5.97 -0.62
CA ASN A 39 -7.79 -6.20 -1.25
C ASN A 39 -6.72 -6.62 -0.22
N ILE A 40 -6.85 -7.86 0.27
CA ILE A 40 -6.00 -8.46 1.30
C ILE A 40 -4.51 -8.42 0.90
N ALA A 41 -4.19 -8.65 -0.38
CA ALA A 41 -2.82 -8.65 -0.86
C ALA A 41 -2.16 -7.26 -0.73
N SER A 42 -2.89 -6.20 -1.06
CA SER A 42 -2.40 -4.83 -0.91
C SER A 42 -2.29 -4.46 0.56
N ARG A 43 -3.29 -4.80 1.38
CA ARG A 43 -3.27 -4.56 2.83
C ARG A 43 -2.03 -5.17 3.48
N ARG A 44 -1.78 -6.46 3.26
CA ARG A 44 -0.58 -7.16 3.77
C ARG A 44 0.72 -6.54 3.29
N THR A 45 0.75 -6.04 2.05
CA THR A 45 1.95 -5.37 1.52
C THR A 45 2.21 -4.05 2.23
N LEU A 46 1.17 -3.25 2.46
CA LEU A 46 1.26 -1.98 3.19
C LEU A 46 1.70 -2.24 4.65
N GLU A 47 1.07 -3.20 5.34
CA GLU A 47 1.45 -3.62 6.69
C GLU A 47 2.92 -4.06 6.75
N LYS A 48 3.38 -4.88 5.81
CA LYS A 48 4.78 -5.30 5.70
C LYS A 48 5.75 -4.13 5.48
N CYS A 49 5.31 -3.07 4.80
CA CYS A 49 6.10 -1.86 4.59
C CYS A 49 6.05 -0.88 5.78
N GLY A 50 5.34 -1.23 6.86
CA GLY A 50 5.26 -0.45 8.10
C GLY A 50 4.09 0.53 8.15
N PHE A 51 3.15 0.46 7.22
CA PHE A 51 1.91 1.23 7.29
C PHE A 51 0.92 0.52 8.22
N MET A 52 0.28 1.27 9.11
CA MET A 52 -0.79 0.77 9.99
C MET A 52 -2.04 1.60 9.79
N THR A 53 -3.21 0.97 9.90
CA THR A 53 -4.49 1.69 9.81
C THR A 53 -5.31 1.50 11.08
N LYS A 54 -5.92 2.59 11.55
CA LYS A 54 -6.99 2.59 12.55
C LYS A 54 -8.36 2.93 11.93
N HIS A 55 -8.40 3.11 10.60
CA HIS A 55 -9.55 3.62 9.88
C HIS A 55 -9.88 2.72 8.68
N CYS A 56 -11.15 2.68 8.31
CA CYS A 56 -11.65 1.97 7.12
C CYS A 56 -12.60 2.91 6.37
N ALA A 57 -12.40 3.05 5.06
CA ALA A 57 -13.32 3.79 4.21
C ALA A 57 -14.58 2.94 3.96
N ILE A 58 -15.75 3.54 4.13
CA ILE A 58 -17.05 2.92 3.86
C ILE A 58 -17.76 3.70 2.75
N VAL A 59 -18.54 3.00 1.93
CA VAL A 59 -19.33 3.59 0.84
C VAL A 59 -20.80 3.53 1.25
N PHE A 60 -21.51 4.64 1.10
CA PHE A 60 -22.96 4.70 1.25
C PHE A 60 -23.59 4.78 -0.14
N GLU A 61 -24.55 3.91 -0.41
CA GLU A 61 -25.37 3.93 -1.63
C GLU A 61 -26.77 4.42 -1.24
N PHE A 62 -27.32 5.34 -2.02
CA PHE A 62 -28.60 6.00 -1.80
C PHE A 62 -29.58 5.64 -2.92
#